data_AF-U3P8C9-F1
#
_entry.id   AF-U3P8C9-F1
#
_cell.length_a   1.000
_cell.length_b   1.000
_cell.length_c   1.000
_cell.angle_alpha   90.00
_cell.angle_beta   90.00
_cell.angle_gamma   90.00
#
_symmetry.space_group_name_H-M   'P 1'
#
loop_
_entity.id
_entity.type
_entity.pdbx_description
1 polymer ?
#
loop_
_entity_poly.entity_id
_entity_poly.type
_entity_poly.pdbx_seq_one_letter_code
_entity_poly.pdbx_strand_id
1 'polypeptide(L)'
;MAGEVSSLDMYLEKAVWENLMGNTPDDPEPSYLVHNFWEQGKPGSANDTLSYRGYAYPHVYNTFFGMYQIEKKYPSLVAYTHPATWCLNVAFNVFERLYSESISYNWSTGLMGEQTTPALIAALQAERMTRQADEVLSKMATKYKNFASTKYPYGSEYSFDNTGEEAVYMLAELNLGSDRANALRMMRDIVAKTRATRGQMPVWYLYADPTTILGESWWQSQYSAALAGYAMDDYSNRTSALQMGADAVSSSQRSVLERLNYGAKLMNLANVNSGQISDVAANIGASAWTYQAEKGALGTLGVGGGPGVQFLNGWRGMTGESDLGLWGAVQTMSTDLVTDDPIFGTAAYGGSESSDQYSYTVLPSDGVQQRLNLVTQQLSVQLGSDRYTQAIIGKNSADLRLVSGTAHTGVLQVSGMAQGSYAVVVDGTSQGTVDNHTPAGAIASPLQVSYAVPAGSSFILHLVSLPPDANARRR
;
A
#
# COMPACT_ATOMS: atom_id res chain seq x y z
N MET A 1 -15.28 8.72 -11.88
CA MET A 1 -13.89 8.75 -12.36
C MET A 1 -13.48 10.09 -12.95
N ALA A 2 -13.97 10.52 -14.13
CA ALA A 2 -13.48 11.77 -14.76
C ALA A 2 -13.60 13.02 -13.87
N GLY A 3 -14.75 13.23 -13.20
CA GLY A 3 -14.92 14.36 -12.29
C GLY A 3 -14.02 14.33 -11.04
N GLU A 4 -13.69 13.14 -10.53
CA GLU A 4 -12.76 12.98 -9.40
C GLU A 4 -11.33 13.33 -9.84
N VAL A 5 -10.93 12.88 -11.04
CA VAL A 5 -9.60 13.19 -11.60
C VAL A 5 -9.46 14.68 -11.93
N SER A 6 -10.48 15.32 -12.49
CA SER A 6 -10.47 16.79 -12.68
C SER A 6 -10.37 17.55 -11.36
N SER A 7 -11.02 17.06 -10.30
CA SER A 7 -10.95 17.69 -8.98
C SER A 7 -9.56 17.53 -8.35
N LEU A 8 -8.94 16.36 -8.50
CA LEU A 8 -7.57 16.11 -8.06
C LEU A 8 -6.54 16.97 -8.81
N ASP A 9 -6.66 17.07 -10.14
CA ASP A 9 -5.81 17.91 -10.98
C ASP A 9 -5.86 19.39 -10.53
N MET A 10 -7.06 19.92 -10.36
CA MET A 10 -7.28 21.28 -9.83
C MET A 10 -6.74 21.45 -8.41
N TYR A 11 -6.90 20.45 -7.54
CA TYR A 11 -6.38 20.47 -6.18
C TYR A 11 -4.85 20.49 -6.16
N LEU A 12 -4.18 19.71 -7.00
CA LEU A 12 -2.72 19.70 -7.08
C LEU A 12 -2.17 21.04 -7.56
N GLU A 13 -2.79 21.65 -8.58
CA GLU A 13 -2.37 22.95 -9.11
C GLU A 13 -2.67 24.08 -8.10
N LYS A 14 -3.94 24.30 -7.80
CA LYS A 14 -4.35 25.46 -7.00
C LYS A 14 -3.97 25.28 -5.57
N ALA A 15 -4.19 24.09 -5.05
CA ALA A 15 -4.12 23.88 -3.64
C ALA A 15 -2.69 23.59 -3.17
N VAL A 16 -2.04 22.62 -3.79
CA VAL A 16 -0.73 22.17 -3.34
C VAL A 16 0.39 23.02 -3.95
N TRP A 17 0.41 23.17 -5.27
CA TRP A 17 1.48 23.89 -5.97
C TRP A 17 1.46 25.40 -5.68
N GLU A 18 0.34 26.06 -5.93
CA GLU A 18 0.23 27.53 -5.77
C GLU A 18 0.12 27.97 -4.31
N ASN A 19 -0.68 27.28 -3.49
CA ASN A 19 -1.02 27.76 -2.15
C ASN A 19 -0.16 27.14 -1.05
N LEU A 20 0.04 25.82 -1.06
CA LEU A 20 0.83 25.16 -0.01
C LEU A 20 2.33 25.40 -0.18
N MET A 21 2.86 25.32 -1.40
CA MET A 21 4.29 25.54 -1.68
C MET A 21 4.63 26.99 -2.05
N GLY A 22 3.62 27.76 -2.44
CA GLY A 22 3.76 29.16 -2.82
C GLY A 22 4.41 29.40 -4.17
N ASN A 23 4.36 28.43 -5.09
CA ASN A 23 4.92 28.55 -6.42
C ASN A 23 3.95 29.26 -7.38
N THR A 24 4.46 29.89 -8.42
CA THR A 24 3.68 30.34 -9.58
C THR A 24 3.95 29.45 -10.80
N PRO A 25 3.04 29.41 -11.80
CA PRO A 25 3.25 28.61 -13.01
C PRO A 25 4.54 28.92 -13.79
N ASP A 26 5.09 30.13 -13.64
CA ASP A 26 6.26 30.62 -14.37
C ASP A 26 7.53 30.72 -13.49
N ASP A 27 7.52 30.16 -12.28
CA ASP A 27 8.68 30.24 -11.38
C ASP A 27 9.88 29.49 -11.98
N PRO A 28 11.02 30.17 -12.23
CA PRO A 28 12.20 29.53 -12.79
C PRO A 28 12.86 28.56 -11.80
N GLU A 29 12.63 28.77 -10.50
CA GLU A 29 13.20 27.97 -9.39
C GLU A 29 12.12 27.74 -8.32
N PRO A 30 11.22 26.76 -8.51
CA PRO A 30 10.16 26.47 -7.54
C PRO A 30 10.72 26.04 -6.18
N SER A 31 10.04 26.41 -5.09
CA SER A 31 10.51 26.23 -3.71
C SER A 31 10.51 24.76 -3.25
N TYR A 32 9.52 23.99 -3.70
CA TYR A 32 9.18 22.62 -3.24
C TYR A 32 9.08 22.44 -1.71
N LEU A 33 9.11 23.54 -0.94
CA LEU A 33 8.97 23.56 0.50
C LEU A 33 7.53 23.21 0.86
N VAL A 34 7.36 22.25 1.77
CA VAL A 34 6.04 21.83 2.22
C VAL A 34 5.79 22.37 3.63
N HIS A 35 4.74 23.16 3.76
CA HIS A 35 4.26 23.67 5.04
C HIS A 35 3.37 22.64 5.74
N ASN A 36 3.40 22.60 7.07
CA ASN A 36 2.63 21.63 7.87
C ASN A 36 1.12 21.76 7.69
N PHE A 37 0.64 23.00 7.54
CA PHE A 37 -0.78 23.27 7.38
C PHE A 37 -1.00 24.27 6.26
N TRP A 38 -2.16 24.11 5.64
CA TRP A 38 -2.75 25.21 4.91
C TRP A 38 -3.44 26.14 5.91
N GLU A 39 -2.88 27.31 6.19
CA GLU A 39 -3.57 28.28 7.04
C GLU A 39 -4.50 29.22 6.25
N GLN A 40 -5.78 29.23 6.63
CA GLN A 40 -6.78 30.29 6.42
C GLN A 40 -6.93 30.87 4.99
N GLY A 41 -6.55 30.14 3.95
CA GLY A 41 -6.61 30.69 2.59
C GLY A 41 -5.60 31.82 2.36
N LYS A 42 -4.39 31.74 2.94
CA LYS A 42 -3.26 32.61 2.58
C LYS A 42 -2.33 31.89 1.57
N PRO A 43 -2.53 32.07 0.25
CA PRO A 43 -1.63 31.57 -0.78
C PRO A 43 -0.22 32.14 -0.65
N GLY A 44 0.79 31.40 -1.13
CA GLY A 44 2.09 31.99 -1.41
C GLY A 44 2.91 32.32 -0.16
N SER A 45 3.83 33.27 -0.32
CA SER A 45 4.79 33.79 0.67
C SER A 45 4.22 34.26 2.03
N ALA A 46 2.94 34.04 2.29
CA ALA A 46 2.22 34.33 3.52
C ALA A 46 1.86 33.09 4.38
N ASN A 47 2.16 31.85 3.94
CA ASN A 47 2.09 30.69 4.82
C ASN A 47 3.31 30.66 5.74
N ASP A 48 3.10 30.96 7.02
CA ASP A 48 4.14 31.00 8.07
C ASP A 48 4.09 29.79 9.00
N THR A 49 3.29 28.78 8.66
CA THR A 49 3.25 27.53 9.43
C THR A 49 4.57 26.76 9.32
N LEU A 50 4.79 25.84 10.26
CA LEU A 50 6.02 25.07 10.37
C LEU A 50 6.38 24.40 9.03
N SER A 51 7.57 24.71 8.51
CA SER A 51 8.06 24.19 7.22
C SER A 51 9.25 23.25 7.37
N TYR A 52 9.64 22.90 8.61
CA TYR A 52 10.79 22.04 8.89
C TYR A 52 10.44 20.57 9.09
N ARG A 53 9.15 20.17 9.10
CA ARG A 53 8.75 18.81 9.51
C ARG A 53 8.63 17.88 8.29
N GLY A 54 9.51 16.90 8.21
CA GLY A 54 9.56 15.93 7.10
C GLY A 54 8.27 15.11 6.89
N TYR A 55 7.45 14.91 7.93
CA TYR A 55 6.21 14.13 7.87
C TYR A 55 5.22 14.60 6.80
N ALA A 56 5.20 15.88 6.44
CA ALA A 56 4.26 16.39 5.43
C ALA A 56 4.65 16.00 3.98
N TYR A 57 5.94 15.76 3.73
CA TYR A 57 6.48 15.59 2.38
C TYR A 57 5.97 14.34 1.65
N PRO A 58 5.93 13.14 2.28
CA PRO A 58 5.40 11.95 1.62
C PRO A 58 3.98 12.08 1.12
N HIS A 59 3.12 12.74 1.89
CA HIS A 59 1.73 12.95 1.48
C HIS A 59 1.66 13.75 0.18
N VAL A 60 2.49 14.80 0.08
CA VAL A 60 2.54 15.66 -1.10
C VAL A 60 3.13 14.95 -2.30
N TYR A 61 4.32 14.35 -2.20
CA TYR A 61 4.92 13.70 -3.37
C TYR A 61 4.11 12.48 -3.81
N ASN A 62 3.45 11.75 -2.89
CA ASN A 62 2.57 10.64 -3.26
C ASN A 62 1.33 11.10 -4.02
N THR A 63 0.80 12.28 -3.73
CA THR A 63 -0.36 12.81 -4.43
C THR A 63 -0.02 13.19 -5.87
N PHE A 64 1.11 13.88 -6.09
CA PHE A 64 1.61 14.15 -7.44
C PHE A 64 2.00 12.87 -8.18
N PHE A 65 2.63 11.92 -7.49
CA PHE A 65 3.00 10.64 -8.09
C PHE A 65 1.77 9.80 -8.50
N GLY A 66 0.72 9.81 -7.68
CA GLY A 66 -0.56 9.19 -8.02
C GLY A 66 -1.21 9.81 -9.25
N MET A 67 -1.13 11.15 -9.39
CA MET A 67 -1.62 11.85 -10.58
C MET A 67 -0.83 11.48 -11.84
N TYR A 68 0.50 11.39 -11.75
CA TYR A 68 1.33 10.85 -12.83
C TYR A 68 0.87 9.46 -13.26
N GLN A 69 0.61 8.55 -12.31
CA GLN A 69 0.13 7.20 -12.61
C GLN A 69 -1.24 7.20 -13.30
N ILE A 70 -2.17 8.06 -12.85
CA ILE A 70 -3.50 8.21 -13.44
C ILE A 70 -3.39 8.69 -14.89
N GLU A 71 -2.68 9.79 -15.14
CA GLU A 71 -2.56 10.36 -16.49
C GLU A 71 -1.81 9.43 -17.43
N LYS A 72 -0.71 8.81 -16.98
CA LYS A 72 0.05 7.86 -17.79
C LYS A 72 -0.83 6.70 -18.27
N LYS A 73 -1.75 6.27 -17.41
CA LYS A 73 -2.68 5.16 -17.68
C LYS A 73 -3.88 5.60 -18.50
N TYR A 74 -4.40 6.80 -18.28
CA TYR A 74 -5.60 7.32 -18.92
C TYR A 74 -5.38 8.73 -19.50
N PRO A 75 -4.50 8.89 -20.51
CA PRO A 75 -4.03 10.19 -20.98
C PRO A 75 -5.12 11.07 -21.63
N SER A 76 -6.30 10.50 -21.90
CA SER A 76 -7.44 11.19 -22.51
C SER A 76 -8.68 11.21 -21.60
N LEU A 77 -8.54 10.89 -20.31
CA LEU A 77 -9.67 10.84 -19.38
C LEU A 77 -10.26 12.22 -19.09
N VAL A 78 -9.40 13.23 -18.98
CA VAL A 78 -9.75 14.65 -18.77
C VAL A 78 -8.77 15.53 -19.54
N ALA A 79 -9.05 16.83 -19.61
CA ALA A 79 -8.05 17.82 -20.00
C ALA A 79 -7.16 18.11 -18.79
N TYR A 80 -6.02 17.42 -18.72
CA TYR A 80 -5.02 17.60 -17.67
C TYR A 80 -4.37 18.98 -17.76
N THR A 81 -4.13 19.63 -16.61
CA THR A 81 -3.49 20.96 -16.53
C THR A 81 -2.04 20.90 -16.99
N HIS A 82 -1.32 19.84 -16.58
CA HIS A 82 0.08 19.60 -16.91
C HIS A 82 0.27 18.18 -17.48
N PRO A 83 1.34 17.91 -18.26
CA PRO A 83 1.65 16.56 -18.70
C PRO A 83 2.13 15.68 -17.55
N ALA A 84 1.98 14.36 -17.68
CA ALA A 84 2.29 13.39 -16.61
C ALA A 84 3.72 13.53 -16.07
N THR A 85 4.68 13.77 -16.96
CA THR A 85 6.10 13.95 -16.60
C THR A 85 6.35 15.17 -15.73
N TRP A 86 5.49 16.20 -15.80
CA TRP A 86 5.54 17.32 -14.87
C TRP A 86 5.19 16.87 -13.45
N CYS A 87 4.10 16.12 -13.27
CA CYS A 87 3.72 15.57 -11.97
C CYS A 87 4.82 14.67 -11.38
N LEU A 88 5.45 13.82 -12.21
CA LEU A 88 6.58 12.99 -11.78
C LEU A 88 7.79 13.83 -11.34
N ASN A 89 8.10 14.89 -12.09
CA ASN A 89 9.19 15.80 -11.75
C ASN A 89 8.90 16.55 -10.44
N VAL A 90 7.66 17.02 -10.22
CA VAL A 90 7.27 17.65 -8.94
C VAL A 90 7.40 16.65 -7.79
N ALA A 91 6.90 15.42 -7.94
CA ALA A 91 7.02 14.38 -6.93
C ALA A 91 8.50 14.13 -6.55
N PHE A 92 9.38 14.02 -7.54
CA PHE A 92 10.82 13.87 -7.30
C PHE A 92 11.42 15.06 -6.55
N ASN A 93 11.15 16.30 -6.97
CA ASN A 93 11.75 17.48 -6.33
C ASN A 93 11.22 17.72 -4.90
N VAL A 94 9.96 17.38 -4.62
CA VAL A 94 9.43 17.37 -3.25
C VAL A 94 10.15 16.31 -2.41
N PHE A 95 10.33 15.09 -2.95
CA PHE A 95 11.12 14.06 -2.28
C PHE A 95 12.57 14.51 -2.04
N GLU A 96 13.19 15.20 -3.00
CA GLU A 96 14.56 15.70 -2.89
C GLU A 96 14.68 16.77 -1.78
N ARG A 97 13.70 17.70 -1.74
CA ARG A 97 13.59 18.75 -0.73
C ARG A 97 13.47 18.22 0.69
N LEU A 98 12.79 17.09 0.92
CA LEU A 98 12.68 16.43 2.24
C LEU A 98 14.05 16.17 2.90
N TYR A 99 15.10 15.95 2.10
CA TYR A 99 16.44 15.60 2.60
C TYR A 99 17.42 16.78 2.63
N SER A 100 16.93 18.00 2.47
CA SER A 100 17.73 19.23 2.62
C SER A 100 17.97 19.59 4.10
N GLU A 101 19.01 20.37 4.37
CA GLU A 101 19.45 20.70 5.74
C GLU A 101 18.39 21.43 6.59
N SER A 102 17.47 22.16 5.97
CA SER A 102 16.41 22.89 6.68
C SER A 102 15.26 22.00 7.16
N ILE A 103 15.24 20.73 6.78
CA ILE A 103 14.14 19.79 7.07
C ILE A 103 14.60 18.76 8.11
N SER A 104 13.83 18.64 9.18
CA SER A 104 13.98 17.64 10.24
C SER A 104 13.08 16.42 9.97
N TYR A 105 13.27 15.34 10.74
CA TYR A 105 12.52 14.08 10.59
C TYR A 105 12.66 13.47 9.20
N ASN A 106 13.89 13.19 8.75
CA ASN A 106 14.16 12.64 7.41
C ASN A 106 15.11 11.43 7.45
N TRP A 107 16.34 11.61 7.95
CA TRP A 107 17.41 10.61 7.86
C TRP A 107 17.33 9.50 8.92
N SER A 108 16.72 9.78 10.07
CA SER A 108 16.62 8.84 11.20
C SER A 108 15.17 8.67 11.68
N THR A 109 14.20 9.01 10.82
CA THR A 109 12.77 8.92 11.11
C THR A 109 12.07 8.27 9.93
N GLY A 110 11.29 7.21 10.17
CA GLY A 110 10.43 6.62 9.14
C GLY A 110 9.16 7.46 9.00
N LEU A 111 8.77 7.77 7.77
CA LEU A 111 7.66 8.66 7.48
C LEU A 111 6.53 7.92 6.77
N MET A 112 5.31 8.32 7.09
CA MET A 112 4.11 7.73 6.52
C MET A 112 4.00 8.03 5.04
N GLY A 113 3.88 7.01 4.20
CA GLY A 113 3.81 7.13 2.75
C GLY A 113 5.11 6.77 2.04
N GLU A 114 6.21 6.52 2.75
CA GLU A 114 7.49 6.18 2.08
C GLU A 114 7.47 4.82 1.37
N GLN A 115 6.50 3.94 1.66
CA GLN A 115 6.35 2.65 0.98
C GLN A 115 6.20 2.76 -0.56
N THR A 116 5.86 3.92 -1.10
CA THR A 116 5.77 4.18 -2.55
C THR A 116 7.11 4.43 -3.23
N THR A 117 8.18 4.67 -2.46
CA THR A 117 9.48 5.09 -3.02
C THR A 117 10.04 4.12 -4.08
N PRO A 118 9.92 2.78 -3.93
CA PRO A 118 10.31 1.85 -4.99
C PRO A 118 9.56 2.08 -6.31
N ALA A 119 8.26 2.39 -6.25
CA ALA A 119 7.46 2.68 -7.44
C ALA A 119 7.86 4.03 -8.07
N LEU A 120 8.22 5.03 -7.26
CA LEU A 120 8.77 6.29 -7.75
C LEU A 120 10.09 6.07 -8.50
N ILE A 121 11.01 5.27 -7.95
CA ILE A 121 12.28 4.90 -8.61
C ILE A 121 12.00 4.24 -9.96
N ALA A 122 11.09 3.26 -9.99
CA ALA A 122 10.74 2.54 -11.22
C ALA A 122 10.14 3.48 -12.29
N ALA A 123 9.30 4.43 -11.88
CA ALA A 123 8.74 5.43 -12.79
C ALA A 123 9.80 6.39 -13.36
N LEU A 124 10.71 6.88 -12.52
CA LEU A 124 11.83 7.72 -12.95
C LEU A 124 12.71 6.98 -13.97
N GLN A 125 13.00 5.70 -13.73
CA GLN A 125 13.73 4.86 -14.68
C GLN A 125 12.97 4.67 -15.99
N ALA A 126 11.65 4.42 -15.93
CA ALA A 126 10.81 4.26 -17.12
C ALA A 126 10.75 5.52 -17.99
N GLU A 127 10.76 6.71 -17.37
CA GLU A 127 10.83 8.01 -18.05
C GLU A 127 12.26 8.45 -18.37
N ARG A 128 13.26 7.57 -18.20
CA ARG A 128 14.68 7.82 -18.47
C ARG A 128 15.30 8.96 -17.63
N MET A 129 14.70 9.26 -16.49
CA MET A 129 15.21 10.16 -15.45
C MET A 129 16.20 9.42 -14.54
N THR A 130 17.22 8.78 -15.14
CA THR A 130 18.13 7.86 -14.44
C THR A 130 18.88 8.53 -13.30
N ARG A 131 19.33 9.78 -13.48
CA ARG A 131 20.04 10.53 -12.43
C ARG A 131 19.16 10.71 -11.20
N GLN A 132 17.91 11.13 -11.40
CA GLN A 132 16.94 11.30 -10.33
C GLN A 132 16.65 9.97 -9.62
N ALA A 133 16.51 8.88 -10.38
CA ALA A 133 16.36 7.54 -9.80
C ALA A 133 17.56 7.13 -8.92
N ASP A 134 18.79 7.37 -9.40
CA ASP A 134 20.03 7.09 -8.66
C ASP A 134 20.15 7.94 -7.39
N GLU A 135 19.72 9.19 -7.44
CA GLU A 135 19.67 10.08 -6.27
C GLU A 135 18.68 9.57 -5.22
N VAL A 136 17.47 9.16 -5.62
CA VAL A 136 16.49 8.55 -4.71
C VAL A 136 17.07 7.29 -4.06
N LEU A 137 17.65 6.39 -4.86
CA LEU A 137 18.30 5.16 -4.38
C LEU A 137 19.43 5.46 -3.38
N SER A 138 20.27 6.46 -3.65
CA SER A 138 21.37 6.86 -2.77
C SER A 138 20.86 7.38 -1.41
N LYS A 139 19.80 8.19 -1.41
CA LYS A 139 19.17 8.69 -0.17
C LYS A 139 18.52 7.55 0.62
N MET A 140 17.84 6.62 -0.05
CA MET A 140 17.29 5.42 0.59
C MET A 140 18.38 4.53 1.20
N ALA A 141 19.49 4.31 0.49
CA ALA A 141 20.62 3.55 1.02
C ALA A 141 21.25 4.22 2.25
N THR A 142 21.33 5.55 2.26
CA THR A 142 21.83 6.32 3.42
C THR A 142 20.88 6.21 4.60
N LYS A 143 19.58 6.41 4.39
CA LYS A 143 18.54 6.27 5.43
C LYS A 143 18.50 4.85 5.98
N TYR A 144 18.59 3.82 5.13
CA TYR A 144 18.70 2.43 5.55
C TYR A 144 19.90 2.21 6.49
N LYS A 145 21.10 2.69 6.14
CA LYS A 145 22.29 2.55 7.00
C LYS A 145 22.10 3.13 8.40
N ASN A 146 21.38 4.25 8.51
CA ASN A 146 21.06 4.83 9.81
C ASN A 146 20.23 3.86 10.65
N PHE A 147 19.13 3.30 10.11
CA PHE A 147 18.28 2.34 10.83
C PHE A 147 18.97 0.99 11.08
N ALA A 148 19.70 0.48 10.09
CA ALA A 148 20.46 -0.76 10.15
C ALA A 148 21.48 -0.80 11.30
N SER A 149 21.99 0.37 11.69
CA SER A 149 22.94 0.52 12.81
C SER A 149 22.28 0.54 14.20
N THR A 150 20.95 0.64 14.26
CA THR A 150 20.20 0.72 15.52
C THR A 150 19.76 -0.67 16.00
N LYS A 151 19.66 -0.82 17.33
CA LYS A 151 19.09 -2.04 17.94
C LYS A 151 17.58 -2.19 17.65
N TYR A 152 16.86 -1.07 17.54
CA TYR A 152 15.41 -1.02 17.39
C TYR A 152 15.04 -0.12 16.20
N PRO A 153 14.97 -0.68 14.97
CA PRO A 153 14.85 0.07 13.73
C PRO A 153 13.39 0.49 13.44
N TYR A 154 12.70 1.08 14.41
CA TYR A 154 11.28 1.45 14.28
C TYR A 154 10.93 2.72 15.09
N GLY A 155 11.90 3.61 15.31
CA GLY A 155 11.68 4.88 15.99
C GLY A 155 10.70 5.79 15.24
N SER A 156 9.85 6.48 16.01
CA SER A 156 8.91 7.52 15.55
C SER A 156 9.11 8.80 16.38
N GLU A 157 8.46 9.90 15.99
CA GLU A 157 8.38 11.15 16.76
C GLU A 157 7.83 10.93 18.17
N TYR A 158 6.84 10.05 18.32
CA TYR A 158 6.26 9.68 19.61
C TYR A 158 6.57 8.23 19.97
N SER A 159 6.80 7.97 21.26
CA SER A 159 7.14 6.64 21.78
C SER A 159 6.01 5.61 21.65
N PHE A 160 4.78 6.08 21.47
CA PHE A 160 3.58 5.26 21.35
C PHE A 160 3.14 5.04 19.89
N ASP A 161 3.86 5.60 18.92
CA ASP A 161 3.42 5.67 17.54
C ASP A 161 4.09 4.61 16.65
N ASN A 162 3.51 4.39 15.47
CA ASN A 162 3.89 3.36 14.50
C ASN A 162 4.12 3.92 13.09
N THR A 163 4.22 5.24 12.95
CA THR A 163 4.38 5.96 11.67
C THR A 163 5.59 5.52 10.84
N GLY A 164 6.63 4.96 11.48
CA GLY A 164 7.87 4.60 10.80
C GLY A 164 7.92 3.16 10.29
N GLU A 165 6.97 2.30 10.66
CA GLU A 165 7.06 0.86 10.40
C GLU A 165 7.12 0.54 8.90
N GLU A 166 6.21 1.10 8.11
CA GLU A 166 6.18 0.84 6.66
C GLU A 166 7.44 1.34 5.95
N ALA A 167 7.96 2.50 6.37
CA ALA A 167 9.11 3.13 5.75
C ALA A 167 10.37 2.31 5.99
N VAL A 168 10.59 1.89 7.25
CA VAL A 168 11.78 1.11 7.59
C VAL A 168 11.68 -0.32 7.04
N TYR A 169 10.46 -0.87 6.95
CA TYR A 169 10.23 -2.16 6.30
C TYR A 169 10.59 -2.09 4.80
N MET A 170 10.10 -1.08 4.09
CA MET A 170 10.43 -0.83 2.68
C MET A 170 11.94 -0.62 2.48
N LEU A 171 12.59 0.14 3.36
CA LEU A 171 14.04 0.33 3.31
C LEU A 171 14.80 -0.99 3.44
N ALA A 172 14.34 -1.89 4.32
CA ALA A 172 14.91 -3.23 4.43
C ALA A 172 14.66 -4.04 3.14
N GLU A 173 13.47 -3.96 2.52
CA GLU A 173 13.17 -4.66 1.27
C GLU A 173 14.10 -4.25 0.14
N LEU A 174 14.30 -2.93 -0.04
CA LEU A 174 15.24 -2.39 -1.02
C LEU A 174 16.70 -2.85 -0.82
N ASN A 175 17.07 -3.24 0.40
CA ASN A 175 18.44 -3.63 0.76
C ASN A 175 18.61 -5.15 0.95
N LEU A 176 17.61 -5.97 0.62
CA LEU A 176 17.74 -7.43 0.70
C LEU A 176 18.89 -7.99 -0.15
N GLY A 177 19.22 -7.33 -1.27
CA GLY A 177 20.31 -7.73 -2.15
C GLY A 177 21.71 -7.34 -1.64
N SER A 178 21.82 -6.25 -0.88
CA SER A 178 23.09 -5.68 -0.41
C SER A 178 23.42 -6.08 1.04
N ASP A 179 22.42 -6.29 1.89
CA ASP A 179 22.58 -6.53 3.32
C ASP A 179 21.49 -7.50 3.85
N ARG A 180 21.41 -8.67 3.20
CA ARG A 180 20.32 -9.64 3.36
C ARG A 180 20.00 -10.00 4.82
N ALA A 181 21.01 -10.36 5.60
CA ALA A 181 20.80 -10.85 6.97
C ALA A 181 20.22 -9.75 7.87
N ASN A 182 20.72 -8.53 7.73
CA ASN A 182 20.27 -7.38 8.49
C ASN A 182 18.87 -6.93 8.05
N ALA A 183 18.63 -6.86 6.74
CA ALA A 183 17.32 -6.55 6.17
C ALA A 183 16.24 -7.54 6.66
N LEU A 184 16.51 -8.85 6.59
CA LEU A 184 15.58 -9.88 7.09
C LEU A 184 15.36 -9.80 8.61
N ARG A 185 16.38 -9.42 9.39
CA ARG A 185 16.23 -9.12 10.82
C ARG A 185 15.29 -7.93 11.03
N MET A 186 15.56 -6.81 10.35
CA MET A 186 14.77 -5.58 10.47
C MET A 186 13.30 -5.83 10.12
N MET A 187 13.01 -6.51 9.01
CA MET A 187 11.64 -6.88 8.62
C MET A 187 10.93 -7.69 9.71
N ARG A 188 11.59 -8.73 10.24
CA ARG A 188 11.03 -9.57 11.30
C ARG A 188 10.79 -8.77 12.58
N ASP A 189 11.73 -7.93 12.97
CA ASP A 189 11.62 -7.11 14.18
C ASP A 189 10.49 -6.08 14.07
N ILE A 190 10.30 -5.48 12.88
CA ILE A 190 9.18 -4.57 12.59
C ILE A 190 7.86 -5.34 12.70
N VAL A 191 7.72 -6.47 12.00
CA VAL A 191 6.48 -7.29 12.05
C VAL A 191 6.17 -7.77 13.46
N ALA A 192 7.19 -8.16 14.23
CA ALA A 192 7.03 -8.53 15.62
C ALA A 192 6.52 -7.36 16.47
N LYS A 193 7.06 -6.15 16.28
CA LYS A 193 6.61 -4.93 16.96
C LYS A 193 5.17 -4.58 16.54
N THR A 194 4.88 -4.51 15.25
CA THR A 194 3.55 -4.23 14.69
C THR A 194 2.49 -5.17 15.27
N ARG A 195 2.80 -6.48 15.36
CA ARG A 195 1.91 -7.48 15.95
C ARG A 195 1.75 -7.31 17.45
N ALA A 196 2.84 -7.00 18.17
CA ALA A 196 2.84 -6.87 19.63
C ALA A 196 2.03 -5.66 20.11
N THR A 197 1.98 -4.59 19.32
CA THR A 197 1.27 -3.36 19.66
C THR A 197 -0.14 -3.30 19.10
N ARG A 198 -0.77 -4.43 18.77
CA ARG A 198 -2.14 -4.49 18.22
C ARG A 198 -3.04 -5.33 19.10
N GLY A 199 -4.29 -4.90 19.26
CA GLY A 199 -5.26 -5.66 20.03
C GLY A 199 -5.63 -6.99 19.33
N GLN A 200 -5.80 -8.05 20.12
CA GLN A 200 -6.17 -9.38 19.63
C GLN A 200 -7.57 -9.80 20.10
N MET A 201 -8.23 -8.96 20.89
CA MET A 201 -9.58 -9.21 21.37
C MET A 201 -10.58 -9.08 20.22
N PRO A 202 -11.64 -9.91 20.16
CA PRO A 202 -12.68 -9.85 19.12
C PRO A 202 -13.66 -8.69 19.36
N VAL A 203 -13.11 -7.48 19.53
CA VAL A 203 -13.84 -6.23 19.71
C VAL A 203 -13.45 -5.36 18.52
N TRP A 204 -14.40 -4.97 17.67
CA TRP A 204 -14.10 -4.40 16.36
C TRP A 204 -13.20 -3.15 16.39
N TYR A 205 -13.29 -2.34 17.45
CA TYR A 205 -12.47 -1.12 17.65
C TYR A 205 -11.16 -1.36 18.41
N LEU A 206 -10.83 -2.61 18.75
CA LEU A 206 -9.54 -3.01 19.34
C LEU A 206 -8.83 -4.07 18.50
N TYR A 207 -9.58 -4.89 17.77
CA TYR A 207 -9.04 -5.99 16.99
C TYR A 207 -8.16 -5.46 15.86
N ALA A 208 -6.88 -5.80 15.89
CA ALA A 208 -5.85 -5.31 15.00
C ALA A 208 -5.62 -3.79 15.01
N ASP A 209 -6.35 -3.01 15.81
CA ASP A 209 -6.07 -1.59 16.02
C ASP A 209 -4.76 -1.47 16.82
N PRO A 210 -3.82 -0.60 16.42
CA PRO A 210 -2.67 -0.33 17.26
C PRO A 210 -3.11 0.21 18.63
N THR A 211 -2.57 -0.35 19.70
CA THR A 211 -2.85 0.05 21.09
C THR A 211 -2.01 1.28 21.45
N THR A 212 -2.27 2.40 20.79
CA THR A 212 -1.62 3.68 21.06
C THR A 212 -1.89 4.09 22.51
N ILE A 213 -0.88 4.66 23.20
CA ILE A 213 -1.01 5.13 24.59
C ILE A 213 -1.57 4.01 25.50
N LEU A 214 -1.04 2.79 25.43
CA LEU A 214 -1.48 1.66 26.27
C LEU A 214 -2.93 1.19 26.06
N GLY A 215 -3.57 1.54 24.94
CA GLY A 215 -4.92 1.09 24.60
C GLY A 215 -6.04 1.88 25.29
N GLU A 216 -5.78 3.15 25.60
CA GLU A 216 -6.75 4.07 26.21
C GLU A 216 -8.03 4.21 25.38
N SER A 217 -9.20 4.20 26.05
CA SER A 217 -10.53 4.13 25.42
C SER A 217 -11.00 5.40 24.71
N TRP A 218 -10.19 6.45 24.68
CA TRP A 218 -10.52 7.74 24.05
C TRP A 218 -10.00 7.88 22.60
N TRP A 219 -9.12 6.98 22.17
CA TRP A 219 -8.48 7.00 20.84
C TRP A 219 -8.34 5.61 20.22
N GLN A 220 -9.23 5.30 19.26
CA GLN A 220 -9.27 4.07 18.47
C GLN A 220 -9.34 4.41 16.98
N SER A 221 -9.14 3.38 16.16
CA SER A 221 -9.05 3.49 14.71
C SER A 221 -7.92 4.43 14.32
N GLN A 222 -6.71 4.14 14.83
CA GLN A 222 -5.54 4.96 14.55
C GLN A 222 -5.36 5.10 13.03
N TYR A 223 -5.08 6.32 12.57
CA TYR A 223 -4.93 6.63 11.14
C TYR A 223 -3.88 5.77 10.41
N SER A 224 -2.93 5.17 11.14
CA SER A 224 -1.87 4.32 10.62
C SER A 224 -2.22 2.83 10.62
N ALA A 225 -3.41 2.42 11.08
CA ALA A 225 -3.71 1.01 11.35
C ALA A 225 -3.54 0.13 10.11
N ALA A 226 -4.17 0.48 8.99
CA ALA A 226 -4.03 -0.24 7.71
C ALA A 226 -2.67 0.06 7.06
N LEU A 227 -2.19 1.29 7.18
CA LEU A 227 -0.92 1.76 6.63
C LEU A 227 0.28 0.92 7.14
N ALA A 228 0.43 0.82 8.45
CA ALA A 228 1.43 -0.02 9.09
C ALA A 228 1.11 -1.53 8.94
N GLY A 229 -0.11 -1.88 8.52
CA GLY A 229 -0.48 -3.25 8.16
C GLY A 229 0.32 -3.78 6.97
N TYR A 230 0.79 -2.89 6.07
CA TYR A 230 1.65 -3.25 4.94
C TYR A 230 2.83 -4.16 5.32
N ALA A 231 3.50 -3.89 6.45
CA ALA A 231 4.62 -4.72 6.87
C ALA A 231 4.21 -6.18 7.16
N MET A 232 3.05 -6.38 7.79
CA MET A 232 2.53 -7.72 8.05
C MET A 232 2.01 -8.38 6.77
N ASP A 233 1.32 -7.62 5.92
CA ASP A 233 0.81 -8.06 4.62
C ASP A 233 1.91 -8.56 3.69
N ASP A 234 2.98 -7.78 3.55
CA ASP A 234 4.10 -8.20 2.73
C ASP A 234 4.82 -9.41 3.33
N TYR A 235 5.02 -9.40 4.65
CA TYR A 235 5.78 -10.45 5.31
C TYR A 235 5.05 -11.79 5.27
N SER A 236 3.73 -11.81 5.52
CA SER A 236 2.92 -13.02 5.43
C SER A 236 2.90 -13.57 4.00
N ASN A 237 2.85 -12.71 2.98
CA ASN A 237 2.62 -13.15 1.60
C ASN A 237 3.89 -13.34 0.75
N ARG A 238 5.03 -12.74 1.15
CA ARG A 238 6.25 -12.72 0.32
C ARG A 238 7.51 -12.98 1.13
N THR A 239 7.93 -12.04 1.98
CA THR A 239 9.32 -12.02 2.47
C THR A 239 9.60 -13.04 3.56
N SER A 240 8.59 -13.55 4.28
CA SER A 240 8.78 -14.65 5.23
C SER A 240 9.29 -15.94 4.57
N ALA A 241 9.03 -16.15 3.27
CA ALA A 241 9.58 -17.27 2.51
C ALA A 241 11.11 -17.23 2.38
N LEU A 242 11.73 -16.06 2.61
CA LEU A 242 13.18 -15.89 2.57
C LEU A 242 13.87 -16.25 3.89
N GLN A 243 13.10 -16.48 4.96
CA GLN A 243 13.59 -16.82 6.29
C GLN A 243 13.92 -18.31 6.40
N MET A 244 15.06 -18.63 7.02
CA MET A 244 15.60 -19.99 7.07
C MET A 244 16.10 -20.33 8.48
N GLY A 245 16.29 -21.63 8.77
CA GLY A 245 16.85 -22.08 10.04
C GLY A 245 15.96 -21.73 11.23
N ALA A 246 16.53 -21.08 12.24
CA ALA A 246 15.81 -20.69 13.47
C ALA A 246 14.75 -19.61 13.22
N ASP A 247 14.87 -18.85 12.13
CA ASP A 247 13.95 -17.77 11.77
C ASP A 247 12.87 -18.21 10.78
N ALA A 248 12.89 -19.47 10.32
CA ALA A 248 11.93 -19.99 9.36
C ALA A 248 10.50 -19.86 9.87
N VAL A 249 9.61 -19.34 9.02
CA VAL A 249 8.20 -19.11 9.35
C VAL A 249 7.34 -20.22 8.76
N SER A 250 6.62 -20.94 9.60
CA SER A 250 5.69 -22.00 9.17
C SER A 250 4.45 -21.41 8.49
N SER A 251 3.72 -22.23 7.73
CA SER A 251 2.46 -21.82 7.12
C SER A 251 1.43 -21.37 8.15
N SER A 252 1.25 -22.13 9.24
CA SER A 252 0.33 -21.76 10.32
C SER A 252 0.71 -20.45 11.01
N GLN A 253 2.01 -20.13 11.15
CA GLN A 253 2.45 -18.83 11.67
C GLN A 253 2.06 -17.68 10.74
N ARG A 254 2.16 -17.88 9.41
CA ARG A 254 1.67 -16.91 8.43
C ARG A 254 0.16 -16.73 8.51
N SER A 255 -0.60 -17.82 8.61
CA SER A 255 -2.06 -17.78 8.73
C SER A 255 -2.51 -17.01 9.98
N VAL A 256 -1.82 -17.19 11.12
CA VAL A 256 -2.08 -16.40 12.34
C VAL A 256 -1.74 -14.92 12.16
N LEU A 257 -0.64 -14.61 11.47
CA LEU A 257 -0.26 -13.23 11.16
C LEU A 257 -1.31 -12.59 10.24
N GLU A 258 -1.72 -13.28 9.19
CA GLU A 258 -2.68 -12.78 8.20
C GLU A 258 -4.04 -12.53 8.82
N ARG A 259 -4.50 -13.40 9.72
CA ARG A 259 -5.76 -13.18 10.43
C ARG A 259 -5.79 -11.82 11.16
N LEU A 260 -4.69 -11.48 11.84
CA LEU A 260 -4.57 -10.18 12.51
C LEU A 260 -4.41 -9.05 11.48
N ASN A 261 -3.58 -9.26 10.46
CA ASN A 261 -3.34 -8.30 9.39
C ASN A 261 -4.62 -7.91 8.65
N TYR A 262 -5.49 -8.87 8.35
CA TYR A 262 -6.73 -8.61 7.65
C TYR A 262 -7.67 -7.70 8.47
N GLY A 263 -7.68 -7.84 9.80
CA GLY A 263 -8.34 -6.89 10.68
C GLY A 263 -7.77 -5.47 10.53
N ALA A 264 -6.45 -5.34 10.38
CA ALA A 264 -5.79 -4.05 10.16
C ALA A 264 -6.16 -3.43 8.82
N LYS A 265 -6.24 -4.22 7.74
CA LYS A 265 -6.70 -3.76 6.40
C LYS A 265 -8.09 -3.14 6.46
N LEU A 266 -8.98 -3.72 7.26
CA LEU A 266 -10.37 -3.26 7.41
C LEU A 266 -10.53 -2.08 8.39
N MET A 267 -9.63 -1.94 9.37
CA MET A 267 -9.80 -1.03 10.51
C MET A 267 -10.14 0.40 10.07
N ASN A 268 -9.33 0.99 9.17
CA ASN A 268 -9.56 2.37 8.74
C ASN A 268 -10.76 2.53 7.81
N LEU A 269 -11.30 1.45 7.22
CA LEU A 269 -12.56 1.51 6.47
C LEU A 269 -13.76 1.76 7.40
N ALA A 270 -13.67 1.43 8.69
CA ALA A 270 -14.71 1.73 9.67
C ALA A 270 -14.94 3.25 9.85
N ASN A 271 -13.95 4.07 9.48
CA ASN A 271 -14.03 5.52 9.49
C ASN A 271 -14.99 6.07 8.42
N VAL A 272 -15.29 5.30 7.36
CA VAL A 272 -16.21 5.71 6.30
C VAL A 272 -17.64 5.51 6.76
N ASN A 273 -18.43 6.57 6.77
CA ASN A 273 -19.82 6.53 7.21
C ASN A 273 -20.71 5.78 6.20
N SER A 274 -21.21 4.63 6.62
CA SER A 274 -22.25 3.84 5.95
C SER A 274 -23.63 3.96 6.65
N GLY A 275 -23.74 4.87 7.62
CA GLY A 275 -24.90 5.05 8.50
C GLY A 275 -24.59 4.81 9.98
N GLN A 276 -23.44 4.20 10.30
CA GLN A 276 -23.02 3.91 11.68
C GLN A 276 -22.51 5.14 12.44
N ILE A 277 -22.05 6.18 11.72
CA ILE A 277 -21.56 7.43 12.29
C ILE A 277 -22.71 8.44 12.33
N SER A 278 -23.36 8.65 11.19
CA SER A 278 -24.49 9.55 11.02
C SER A 278 -25.46 8.99 9.99
N ASP A 279 -26.76 9.05 10.29
CA ASP A 279 -27.86 8.62 9.41
C ASP A 279 -28.30 9.71 8.42
N VAL A 280 -27.71 10.91 8.50
CA VAL A 280 -27.97 12.00 7.56
C VAL A 280 -27.46 11.60 6.18
N ALA A 281 -28.36 11.58 5.19
CA ALA A 281 -28.05 11.12 3.83
C ALA A 281 -26.83 11.83 3.19
N ALA A 282 -26.63 13.12 3.46
CA ALA A 282 -25.50 13.89 2.96
C ALA A 282 -24.14 13.47 3.56
N ASN A 283 -24.14 12.79 4.72
CA ASN A 283 -22.93 12.32 5.39
C ASN A 283 -22.55 10.90 4.97
N ILE A 284 -23.36 10.18 4.19
CA ILE A 284 -23.03 8.83 3.74
C ILE A 284 -21.86 8.91 2.75
N GLY A 285 -20.79 8.16 3.04
CA GLY A 285 -19.52 8.21 2.32
C GLY A 285 -18.51 9.20 2.89
N ALA A 286 -18.88 10.08 3.83
CA ALA A 286 -17.93 10.94 4.54
C ALA A 286 -17.08 10.13 5.53
N SER A 287 -15.84 10.56 5.78
CA SER A 287 -14.94 9.91 6.73
C SER A 287 -14.88 10.64 8.08
N ALA A 288 -14.72 9.89 9.16
CA ALA A 288 -14.39 10.38 10.49
C ALA A 288 -12.90 10.16 10.82
N TRP A 289 -12.34 10.93 11.75
CA TRP A 289 -10.91 10.89 12.02
C TRP A 289 -10.53 9.67 12.84
N THR A 290 -11.17 9.52 14.00
CA THR A 290 -10.94 8.44 14.96
C THR A 290 -12.20 8.14 15.76
N TYR A 291 -12.21 6.98 16.41
CA TYR A 291 -13.26 6.52 17.30
C TYR A 291 -12.86 6.69 18.77
N GLN A 292 -13.85 6.85 19.64
CA GLN A 292 -13.72 6.91 21.09
C GLN A 292 -14.66 5.86 21.71
N ALA A 293 -14.07 4.77 22.18
CA ALA A 293 -14.79 3.61 22.70
C ALA A 293 -15.52 3.85 24.02
N GLU A 294 -15.02 4.75 24.88
CA GLU A 294 -15.68 5.08 26.15
C GLU A 294 -16.96 5.90 26.00
N LYS A 295 -17.25 6.43 24.81
CA LYS A 295 -18.45 7.22 24.50
C LYS A 295 -18.67 8.39 25.49
N GLY A 296 -17.58 9.05 25.89
CA GLY A 296 -17.57 10.16 26.86
C GLY A 296 -17.91 11.52 26.26
N ALA A 297 -17.96 12.54 27.13
CA ALA A 297 -18.28 13.93 26.77
C ALA A 297 -17.05 14.78 26.37
N LEU A 298 -15.87 14.16 26.25
CA LEU A 298 -14.71 14.83 25.67
C LEU A 298 -15.08 15.16 24.23
N GLY A 299 -15.16 16.43 23.82
CA GLY A 299 -15.45 16.76 22.43
C GLY A 299 -14.26 16.44 21.52
N THR A 300 -14.17 17.13 20.39
CA THR A 300 -12.99 17.02 19.50
C THR A 300 -11.72 17.67 20.07
N LEU A 301 -11.64 17.99 21.37
CA LEU A 301 -10.45 18.50 22.07
C LEU A 301 -9.72 19.67 21.38
N GLY A 302 -10.46 20.51 20.65
CA GLY A 302 -9.92 21.74 20.02
C GLY A 302 -9.61 21.61 18.53
N VAL A 303 -9.72 20.43 17.94
CA VAL A 303 -9.48 20.17 16.51
C VAL A 303 -10.83 19.96 15.78
N GLY A 304 -10.97 20.41 14.53
CA GLY A 304 -12.20 20.16 13.74
C GLY A 304 -13.49 20.84 14.20
N GLY A 305 -13.41 22.08 14.69
CA GLY A 305 -14.60 22.88 15.07
C GLY A 305 -14.64 23.33 16.53
N GLY A 306 -13.61 23.00 17.32
CA GLY A 306 -13.39 23.52 18.67
C GLY A 306 -13.65 22.49 19.79
N PRO A 307 -13.33 22.81 21.05
CA PRO A 307 -13.30 21.85 22.16
C PRO A 307 -14.65 21.22 22.54
N GLY A 308 -15.76 21.76 22.03
CA GLY A 308 -17.13 21.35 22.37
C GLY A 308 -17.92 20.65 21.25
N VAL A 309 -17.29 20.29 20.13
CA VAL A 309 -17.99 19.54 19.08
C VAL A 309 -18.28 18.12 19.58
N GLN A 310 -19.56 17.74 19.61
CA GLN A 310 -20.00 16.42 20.06
C GLN A 310 -19.58 15.34 19.07
N PHE A 311 -19.25 14.16 19.59
CA PHE A 311 -19.05 13.00 18.75
C PHE A 311 -20.34 12.50 18.11
N LEU A 312 -20.18 11.89 16.94
CA LEU A 312 -21.23 11.20 16.22
C LEU A 312 -21.12 9.71 16.52
N ASN A 313 -21.90 9.21 17.50
CA ASN A 313 -21.82 7.83 17.98
C ASN A 313 -20.39 7.38 18.34
N GLY A 314 -19.64 8.24 19.05
CA GLY A 314 -18.24 7.98 19.45
C GLY A 314 -17.21 8.38 18.39
N TRP A 315 -17.61 8.87 17.22
CA TRP A 315 -16.68 9.28 16.16
C TRP A 315 -16.44 10.79 16.15
N ARG A 316 -15.18 11.18 15.88
CA ARG A 316 -14.81 12.57 15.56
C ARG A 316 -15.30 12.91 14.15
N GLY A 317 -16.35 13.74 14.05
CA GLY A 317 -17.05 14.10 12.81
C GLY A 317 -16.28 15.01 11.84
N MET A 318 -14.99 14.75 11.63
CA MET A 318 -14.13 15.38 10.62
C MET A 318 -13.19 14.32 10.06
N THR A 319 -12.71 14.47 8.83
CA THR A 319 -11.81 13.48 8.21
C THR A 319 -10.45 13.37 8.91
N GLY A 320 -9.89 14.49 9.39
CA GLY A 320 -8.57 14.51 10.04
C GLY A 320 -7.51 13.76 9.22
N GLU A 321 -6.77 12.86 9.87
CA GLU A 321 -5.75 12.02 9.25
C GLU A 321 -6.28 10.67 8.73
N SER A 322 -7.60 10.43 8.74
CA SER A 322 -8.16 9.13 8.34
C SER A 322 -7.83 8.73 6.90
N ASP A 323 -7.61 9.70 6.02
CA ASP A 323 -7.24 9.47 4.62
C ASP A 323 -5.91 8.70 4.48
N LEU A 324 -5.00 8.81 5.46
CA LEU A 324 -3.76 8.02 5.49
C LEU A 324 -4.04 6.53 5.66
N GLY A 325 -5.00 6.21 6.53
CA GLY A 325 -5.44 4.86 6.80
C GLY A 325 -6.24 4.29 5.64
N LEU A 326 -7.11 5.11 5.04
CA LEU A 326 -7.85 4.74 3.83
C LEU A 326 -6.90 4.47 2.65
N TRP A 327 -5.89 5.32 2.48
CA TRP A 327 -4.84 5.12 1.49
C TRP A 327 -4.09 3.80 1.75
N GLY A 328 -3.62 3.56 2.98
CA GLY A 328 -2.97 2.30 3.37
C GLY A 328 -3.85 1.06 3.15
N ALA A 329 -5.15 1.16 3.42
CA ALA A 329 -6.11 0.08 3.18
C ALA A 329 -6.20 -0.25 1.70
N VAL A 330 -6.33 0.74 0.81
CA VAL A 330 -6.43 0.49 -0.65
C VAL A 330 -5.14 -0.10 -1.23
N GLN A 331 -3.98 0.21 -0.63
CA GLN A 331 -2.70 -0.38 -1.05
C GLN A 331 -2.60 -1.89 -0.79
N THR A 332 -3.22 -2.37 0.29
CA THR A 332 -3.05 -3.76 0.78
C THR A 332 -4.30 -4.61 0.68
N MET A 333 -5.46 -4.01 0.37
CA MET A 333 -6.72 -4.74 0.23
C MET A 333 -6.61 -5.83 -0.84
N SER A 334 -7.02 -7.03 -0.45
CA SER A 334 -6.89 -8.28 -1.19
C SER A 334 -7.90 -9.29 -0.67
N THR A 335 -8.11 -10.37 -1.43
CA THR A 335 -8.69 -11.60 -0.85
C THR A 335 -7.54 -12.53 -0.48
N ASP A 336 -7.52 -13.02 0.76
CA ASP A 336 -6.42 -13.82 1.30
C ASP A 336 -6.92 -15.21 1.73
N LEU A 337 -6.52 -16.23 0.97
CA LEU A 337 -6.79 -17.63 1.25
C LEU A 337 -5.71 -18.21 2.17
N VAL A 338 -6.15 -18.70 3.33
CA VAL A 338 -5.38 -19.54 4.25
C VAL A 338 -6.00 -20.93 4.28
N THR A 339 -5.18 -21.98 4.42
CA THR A 339 -5.67 -23.38 4.45
C THR A 339 -5.39 -24.08 5.78
N ASP A 340 -4.75 -23.37 6.71
CA ASP A 340 -4.26 -23.92 7.97
C ASP A 340 -4.30 -22.89 9.12
N ASP A 341 -5.31 -22.01 9.13
CA ASP A 341 -5.59 -21.17 10.29
C ASP A 341 -5.94 -22.06 11.50
N PRO A 342 -5.28 -21.90 12.66
CA PRO A 342 -5.49 -22.80 13.79
C PRO A 342 -6.86 -22.64 14.48
N ILE A 343 -7.62 -21.57 14.19
CA ILE A 343 -8.96 -21.34 14.71
C ILE A 343 -10.01 -21.66 13.63
N PHE A 344 -9.80 -21.19 12.41
CA PHE A 344 -10.82 -21.26 11.34
C PHE A 344 -10.58 -22.38 10.32
N GLY A 345 -9.41 -23.03 10.32
CA GLY A 345 -9.03 -23.99 9.30
C GLY A 345 -8.78 -23.31 7.95
N THR A 346 -9.51 -23.71 6.92
CA THR A 346 -9.50 -23.02 5.63
C THR A 346 -10.43 -21.81 5.68
N ALA A 347 -9.92 -20.64 5.28
CA ALA A 347 -10.70 -19.41 5.22
C ALA A 347 -10.19 -18.50 4.10
N ALA A 348 -11.11 -17.79 3.45
CA ALA A 348 -10.79 -16.65 2.59
C ALA A 348 -11.14 -15.36 3.31
N TYR A 349 -10.15 -14.67 3.85
CA TYR A 349 -10.35 -13.33 4.36
C TYR A 349 -10.59 -12.39 3.18
N GLY A 350 -11.67 -11.60 3.22
CA GLY A 350 -12.05 -10.76 2.09
C GLY A 350 -12.78 -11.48 0.97
N GLY A 351 -13.27 -12.70 1.19
CA GLY A 351 -14.00 -13.43 0.17
C GLY A 351 -14.70 -14.67 0.72
N SER A 352 -14.99 -15.58 -0.19
CA SER A 352 -15.44 -16.94 0.13
C SER A 352 -14.62 -17.94 -0.65
N GLU A 353 -14.49 -19.16 -0.11
CA GLU A 353 -13.74 -20.24 -0.75
C GLU A 353 -14.55 -21.52 -0.87
N SER A 354 -14.19 -22.33 -1.85
CA SER A 354 -14.50 -23.76 -1.92
C SER A 354 -13.32 -24.49 -2.54
N SER A 355 -13.25 -25.81 -2.37
CA SER A 355 -12.17 -26.60 -2.96
C SER A 355 -12.61 -28.00 -3.39
N ASP A 356 -11.85 -28.58 -4.31
CA ASP A 356 -11.91 -29.98 -4.67
C ASP A 356 -10.55 -30.66 -4.43
N GLN A 357 -10.33 -31.86 -4.99
CA GLN A 357 -9.06 -32.56 -4.82
C GLN A 357 -7.86 -31.90 -5.53
N TYR A 358 -8.09 -30.99 -6.49
CA TYR A 358 -7.07 -30.41 -7.35
C TYR A 358 -6.86 -28.90 -7.15
N SER A 359 -7.90 -28.17 -6.73
CA SER A 359 -7.93 -26.71 -6.80
C SER A 359 -8.70 -26.05 -5.65
N TYR A 360 -8.40 -24.77 -5.44
CA TYR A 360 -9.19 -23.82 -4.67
C TYR A 360 -9.96 -22.91 -5.63
N THR A 361 -11.21 -22.60 -5.28
CA THR A 361 -12.03 -21.57 -5.94
C THR A 361 -12.29 -20.46 -4.94
N VAL A 362 -11.92 -19.23 -5.29
CA VAL A 362 -12.08 -18.03 -4.45
C VAL A 362 -13.02 -17.05 -5.14
N LEU A 363 -14.00 -16.53 -4.41
CA LEU A 363 -14.86 -15.41 -4.84
C LEU A 363 -14.54 -14.19 -3.97
N PRO A 364 -14.05 -13.09 -4.54
CA PRO A 364 -13.64 -11.93 -3.76
C PRO A 364 -14.84 -11.08 -3.33
N SER A 365 -14.74 -10.53 -2.12
CA SER A 365 -15.65 -9.54 -1.55
C SER A 365 -14.89 -8.43 -0.81
N ASP A 366 -13.59 -8.26 -1.10
CA ASP A 366 -12.69 -7.26 -0.48
C ASP A 366 -12.96 -5.82 -0.96
N GLY A 367 -13.85 -5.65 -1.94
CA GLY A 367 -14.27 -4.35 -2.48
C GLY A 367 -13.35 -3.79 -3.57
N VAL A 368 -12.05 -4.11 -3.53
CA VAL A 368 -11.07 -3.66 -4.54
C VAL A 368 -10.95 -4.69 -5.67
N GLN A 369 -10.92 -5.99 -5.33
CA GLN A 369 -10.93 -7.14 -6.24
C GLN A 369 -9.76 -7.18 -7.22
N GLN A 370 -8.61 -6.60 -6.85
CA GLN A 370 -7.41 -6.55 -7.72
C GLN A 370 -6.28 -7.44 -7.24
N ARG A 371 -6.36 -7.95 -6.00
CA ARG A 371 -5.30 -8.72 -5.36
C ARG A 371 -5.85 -10.01 -4.78
N LEU A 372 -5.07 -11.08 -4.91
CA LEU A 372 -5.35 -12.38 -4.34
C LEU A 372 -4.06 -12.92 -3.74
N ASN A 373 -4.09 -13.35 -2.48
CA ASN A 373 -2.99 -14.04 -1.84
C ASN A 373 -3.42 -15.44 -1.40
N LEU A 374 -2.61 -16.44 -1.70
CA LEU A 374 -2.68 -17.77 -1.14
C LEU A 374 -1.56 -17.88 -0.10
N VAL A 375 -1.85 -17.40 1.10
CA VAL A 375 -0.85 -17.14 2.17
C VAL A 375 -0.13 -18.43 2.59
N THR A 376 -0.86 -19.54 2.65
CA THR A 376 -0.27 -20.85 2.98
C THR A 376 0.69 -21.31 1.88
N GLN A 377 0.31 -21.13 0.60
CA GLN A 377 1.08 -21.53 -0.59
C GLN A 377 2.16 -20.51 -0.98
N GLN A 378 2.19 -19.32 -0.38
CA GLN A 378 3.09 -18.21 -0.73
C GLN A 378 2.95 -17.79 -2.20
N LEU A 379 1.71 -17.72 -2.71
CA LEU A 379 1.40 -17.25 -4.05
C LEU A 379 0.59 -15.96 -3.98
N SER A 380 1.03 -14.95 -4.72
CA SER A 380 0.37 -13.63 -4.76
C SER A 380 0.11 -13.21 -6.19
N VAL A 381 -1.05 -12.60 -6.41
CA VAL A 381 -1.55 -12.14 -7.69
C VAL A 381 -2.02 -10.70 -7.57
N GLN A 382 -1.59 -9.84 -8.49
CA GLN A 382 -2.05 -8.46 -8.60
C GLN A 382 -2.39 -8.09 -10.04
N LEU A 383 -3.61 -7.61 -10.25
CA LEU A 383 -4.10 -7.09 -11.53
C LEU A 383 -3.83 -5.59 -11.62
N GLY A 384 -3.26 -5.13 -12.73
CA GLY A 384 -2.93 -3.70 -12.92
C GLY A 384 -4.15 -2.82 -13.20
N SER A 385 -5.11 -3.30 -14.00
CA SER A 385 -6.27 -2.52 -14.45
C SER A 385 -7.61 -3.20 -14.21
N ASP A 386 -7.57 -4.46 -13.81
CA ASP A 386 -8.72 -5.33 -13.78
C ASP A 386 -9.20 -5.60 -12.38
N ARG A 387 -10.43 -6.13 -12.32
CA ARG A 387 -11.02 -6.74 -11.14
C ARG A 387 -11.44 -8.16 -11.47
N TYR A 388 -11.07 -9.12 -10.63
CA TYR A 388 -11.55 -10.49 -10.79
C TYR A 388 -12.83 -10.71 -9.99
N THR A 389 -13.69 -11.58 -10.50
CA THR A 389 -14.94 -12.01 -9.83
C THR A 389 -14.86 -13.45 -9.34
N GLN A 390 -13.87 -14.20 -9.84
CA GLN A 390 -13.55 -15.56 -9.40
C GLN A 390 -12.10 -15.86 -9.73
N ALA A 391 -11.45 -16.61 -8.85
CA ALA A 391 -10.15 -17.22 -9.11
C ALA A 391 -10.22 -18.73 -8.87
N ILE A 392 -9.63 -19.53 -9.77
CA ILE A 392 -9.43 -20.97 -9.59
C ILE A 392 -7.93 -21.24 -9.63
N ILE A 393 -7.40 -21.85 -8.57
CA ILE A 393 -5.96 -22.00 -8.35
C ILE A 393 -5.64 -23.46 -8.05
N GLY A 394 -4.69 -24.03 -8.80
CA GLY A 394 -4.19 -25.37 -8.55
C GLY A 394 -3.47 -25.46 -7.20
N LYS A 395 -3.71 -26.53 -6.43
CA LYS A 395 -3.09 -26.74 -5.10
C LYS A 395 -1.56 -26.82 -5.13
N ASN A 396 -0.97 -27.03 -6.31
CA ASN A 396 0.47 -27.05 -6.56
C ASN A 396 1.02 -25.71 -7.10
N SER A 397 0.22 -24.65 -7.15
CA SER A 397 0.60 -23.33 -7.68
C SER A 397 1.11 -23.35 -9.13
N ALA A 398 0.64 -24.30 -9.94
CA ALA A 398 1.01 -24.44 -11.36
C ALA A 398 -0.13 -24.07 -12.34
N ASP A 399 -1.33 -23.78 -11.81
CA ASP A 399 -2.52 -23.43 -12.58
C ASP A 399 -3.19 -22.22 -11.91
N LEU A 400 -3.44 -21.15 -12.68
CA LEU A 400 -4.13 -19.95 -12.22
C LEU A 400 -5.14 -19.51 -13.26
N ARG A 401 -6.41 -19.43 -12.87
CA ARG A 401 -7.51 -18.89 -13.70
C ARG A 401 -8.16 -17.72 -13.00
N LEU A 402 -8.34 -16.62 -13.70
CA LEU A 402 -9.04 -15.43 -13.20
C LEU A 402 -10.19 -15.09 -14.15
N VAL A 403 -11.39 -14.95 -13.60
CA VAL A 403 -12.55 -14.44 -14.34
C VAL A 403 -12.62 -12.92 -14.14
N SER A 404 -12.51 -12.15 -15.22
CA SER A 404 -12.45 -10.68 -15.19
C SER A 404 -13.29 -10.07 -16.32
N GLY A 405 -13.31 -8.73 -16.44
CA GLY A 405 -14.29 -7.91 -17.16
C GLY A 405 -14.16 -7.81 -18.69
N THR A 406 -14.02 -6.58 -19.19
CA THR A 406 -14.27 -6.21 -20.60
C THR A 406 -13.00 -6.06 -21.44
N ALA A 407 -13.13 -5.86 -22.76
CA ALA A 407 -12.00 -5.66 -23.68
C ALA A 407 -11.04 -4.54 -23.25
N HIS A 408 -9.75 -4.86 -23.14
CA HIS A 408 -8.63 -3.94 -22.93
C HIS A 408 -7.29 -4.72 -22.99
N THR A 409 -6.16 -4.04 -22.86
CA THR A 409 -4.87 -4.67 -22.59
C THR A 409 -4.51 -4.51 -21.11
N GLY A 410 -4.08 -5.61 -20.50
CA GLY A 410 -3.81 -5.67 -19.07
C GLY A 410 -2.43 -6.24 -18.77
N VAL A 411 -2.01 -6.02 -17.52
CA VAL A 411 -0.82 -6.63 -16.93
C VAL A 411 -1.23 -7.27 -15.62
N LEU A 412 -0.75 -8.50 -15.42
CA LEU A 412 -0.88 -9.31 -14.21
C LEU A 412 0.51 -9.48 -13.63
N GLN A 413 0.65 -9.28 -12.33
CA GLN A 413 1.84 -9.63 -11.56
C GLN A 413 1.58 -10.89 -10.76
N VAL A 414 2.45 -11.88 -10.86
CA VAL A 414 2.35 -13.12 -10.08
C VAL A 414 3.66 -13.45 -9.39
N SER A 415 3.61 -13.69 -8.08
CA SER A 415 4.71 -14.18 -7.26
C SER A 415 4.40 -15.57 -6.74
N GLY A 416 5.42 -16.40 -6.52
CA GLY A 416 5.25 -17.73 -5.90
C GLY A 416 4.73 -18.85 -6.81
N MET A 417 4.55 -18.57 -8.11
CA MET A 417 4.34 -19.62 -9.11
C MET A 417 5.54 -20.57 -9.15
N ALA A 418 5.29 -21.85 -9.46
CA ALA A 418 6.38 -22.81 -9.65
C ALA A 418 7.34 -22.35 -10.77
N GLN A 419 8.63 -22.70 -10.68
CA GLN A 419 9.56 -22.40 -11.77
C GLN A 419 9.18 -23.19 -13.04
N GLY A 420 9.24 -22.54 -14.20
CA GLY A 420 8.85 -23.14 -15.47
C GLY A 420 8.34 -22.14 -16.49
N SER A 421 7.94 -22.64 -17.66
CA SER A 421 7.34 -21.87 -18.74
C SER A 421 5.82 -22.02 -18.71
N TYR A 422 5.11 -20.95 -19.00
CA TYR A 422 3.64 -20.92 -18.96
C TYR A 422 3.07 -20.31 -20.22
N ALA A 423 2.09 -20.96 -20.83
CA ALA A 423 1.27 -20.32 -21.86
C ALA A 423 0.29 -19.35 -21.21
N VAL A 424 0.19 -18.14 -21.77
CA VAL A 424 -0.80 -17.13 -21.41
C VAL A 424 -2.02 -17.35 -22.30
N VAL A 425 -3.12 -17.81 -21.70
CA VAL A 425 -4.34 -18.17 -22.42
C VAL A 425 -5.47 -17.24 -22.00
N VAL A 426 -6.13 -16.62 -22.98
CA VAL A 426 -7.32 -15.78 -22.76
C VAL A 426 -8.48 -16.42 -23.53
N ASP A 427 -9.55 -16.80 -22.82
CA ASP A 427 -10.72 -17.48 -23.38
C ASP A 427 -10.36 -18.69 -24.26
N GLY A 428 -9.42 -19.51 -23.79
CA GLY A 428 -8.94 -20.70 -24.49
C GLY A 428 -7.97 -20.43 -25.64
N THR A 429 -7.70 -19.15 -25.97
CA THR A 429 -6.76 -18.76 -27.02
C THR A 429 -5.40 -18.39 -26.42
N SER A 430 -4.34 -19.08 -26.84
CA SER A 430 -2.97 -18.75 -26.43
C SER A 430 -2.50 -17.43 -27.06
N GLN A 431 -1.94 -16.54 -26.24
CA GLN A 431 -1.42 -15.23 -26.66
C GLN A 431 0.11 -15.13 -26.58
N GLY A 432 0.77 -16.13 -26.01
CA GLY A 432 2.22 -16.17 -25.85
C GLY A 432 2.66 -17.06 -24.70
N THR A 433 3.95 -16.99 -24.40
CA THR A 433 4.58 -17.74 -23.31
C THR A 433 5.34 -16.78 -22.40
N VAL A 434 5.32 -17.06 -21.11
CA VAL A 434 6.11 -16.36 -20.08
C VAL A 434 6.94 -17.37 -19.30
N ASP A 435 8.17 -17.00 -18.96
CA ASP A 435 9.12 -17.85 -18.25
C ASP A 435 9.30 -17.35 -16.81
N ASN A 436 8.99 -18.21 -15.83
CA ASN A 436 9.26 -17.94 -14.42
C ASN A 436 10.53 -18.65 -13.98
N HIS A 437 11.65 -17.93 -14.04
CA HIS A 437 12.95 -18.44 -13.61
C HIS A 437 13.61 -17.44 -12.66
N THR A 438 13.97 -17.91 -11.46
CA THR A 438 14.77 -17.14 -10.51
C THR A 438 16.14 -17.82 -10.38
N PRO A 439 17.24 -17.13 -10.72
CA PRO A 439 18.58 -17.68 -10.53
C PRO A 439 18.84 -18.08 -9.08
N ALA A 440 19.68 -19.10 -8.87
CA ALA A 440 20.07 -19.52 -7.53
C ALA A 440 20.71 -18.35 -6.75
N GLY A 441 20.19 -18.06 -5.56
CA GLY A 441 20.67 -16.96 -4.71
C GLY A 441 20.09 -15.58 -5.05
N ALA A 442 19.31 -15.45 -6.14
CA ALA A 442 18.57 -14.23 -6.44
C ALA A 442 17.25 -14.17 -5.64
N ILE A 443 16.76 -12.95 -5.43
CA ILE A 443 15.41 -12.72 -4.90
C ILE A 443 14.45 -12.76 -6.08
N ALA A 444 13.41 -13.57 -5.99
CA ALA A 444 12.41 -13.68 -7.05
C ALA A 444 11.64 -12.36 -7.16
N SER A 445 11.65 -11.76 -8.35
CA SER A 445 10.74 -10.66 -8.69
C SER A 445 9.40 -11.22 -9.17
N PRO A 446 8.29 -10.48 -8.99
CA PRO A 446 7.01 -10.87 -9.56
C PRO A 446 7.10 -11.05 -11.08
N LEU A 447 6.54 -12.15 -11.59
CA LEU A 447 6.38 -12.39 -13.02
C LEU A 447 5.37 -11.41 -13.59
N GLN A 448 5.80 -10.60 -14.57
CA GLN A 448 4.93 -9.69 -15.32
C GLN A 448 4.32 -10.44 -16.50
N VAL A 449 2.99 -10.50 -16.56
CA VAL A 449 2.23 -11.18 -17.61
C VAL A 449 1.33 -10.17 -18.32
N SER A 450 1.66 -9.87 -19.57
CA SER A 450 0.79 -9.05 -20.43
C SER A 450 -0.25 -9.91 -21.12
N TYR A 451 -1.48 -9.40 -21.22
CA TYR A 451 -2.58 -10.05 -21.92
C TYR A 451 -3.47 -9.03 -22.64
N ALA A 452 -4.15 -9.47 -23.69
CA ALA A 452 -5.12 -8.69 -24.44
C ALA A 452 -6.50 -9.36 -24.35
N VAL A 453 -7.50 -8.62 -23.91
CA VAL A 453 -8.85 -9.13 -23.73
C VAL A 453 -9.68 -8.80 -24.97
N PRO A 454 -10.30 -9.80 -25.64
CA PRO A 454 -11.20 -9.55 -26.76
C PRO A 454 -12.49 -8.85 -26.32
N ALA A 455 -13.27 -8.34 -27.28
CA ALA A 455 -14.55 -7.69 -26.97
C ALA A 455 -15.52 -8.67 -26.30
N GLY A 456 -16.03 -8.31 -25.13
CA GLY A 456 -16.91 -9.14 -24.31
C GLY A 456 -17.22 -8.51 -22.95
N SER A 457 -18.11 -9.14 -22.19
CA SER A 457 -18.46 -8.74 -20.81
C SER A 457 -17.63 -9.43 -19.74
N SER A 458 -17.03 -10.57 -20.07
CA SER A 458 -16.16 -11.34 -19.18
C SER A 458 -15.14 -12.15 -19.99
N PHE A 459 -13.99 -12.43 -19.38
CA PHE A 459 -12.97 -13.34 -19.93
C PHE A 459 -12.34 -14.20 -18.83
N ILE A 460 -11.71 -15.30 -19.24
CA ILE A 460 -10.87 -16.16 -18.39
C ILE A 460 -9.41 -15.96 -18.80
N LEU A 461 -8.60 -15.41 -17.90
CA LEU A 461 -7.14 -15.43 -18.01
C LEU A 461 -6.62 -16.70 -17.34
N HIS A 462 -5.87 -17.52 -18.06
CA HIS A 462 -5.35 -18.79 -17.61
C HIS A 462 -3.85 -18.90 -17.88
N LEU A 463 -3.06 -19.11 -16.82
CA LEU A 463 -1.65 -19.50 -16.94
C LEU A 463 -1.54 -21.03 -16.92
N VAL A 464 -1.11 -21.61 -18.05
CA VAL A 464 -1.01 -23.05 -18.23
C VAL A 464 0.46 -23.48 -18.22
N SER A 465 0.85 -24.31 -17.26
CA SER A 465 2.21 -24.87 -17.23
C SER A 465 2.53 -25.66 -18.50
N LEU A 466 3.68 -25.35 -19.10
CA LEU A 466 4.20 -26.07 -20.26
C LEU A 466 5.17 -27.17 -19.82
N PRO A 467 5.25 -28.30 -20.57
CA PRO A 467 6.27 -29.31 -20.32
C PRO A 467 7.68 -28.71 -20.37
N PRO A 468 8.63 -29.18 -19.55
CA PRO A 468 10.02 -28.73 -19.63
C PRO A 468 10.55 -28.95 -21.05
N ASP A 469 11.02 -27.88 -21.70
CA ASP A 469 11.56 -27.97 -23.05
C ASP A 469 12.75 -28.96 -23.07
N ALA A 470 12.61 -30.04 -23.83
CA ALA A 470 13.63 -31.09 -23.94
C ALA A 470 14.98 -30.55 -24.47
N ASN A 471 14.98 -29.35 -25.08
CA ASN A 471 16.17 -28.70 -25.64
C ASN A 471 16.84 -27.67 -24.70
N ALA A 472 16.22 -27.30 -23.57
CA ALA A 472 16.78 -26.29 -22.66
C ALA A 472 18.02 -26.77 -21.89
N ARG A 473 18.31 -28.09 -21.84
CA ARG A 473 19.52 -28.65 -21.20
C ARG A 473 20.80 -28.52 -22.05
N ARG A 474 20.76 -27.84 -23.19
CA ARG A 474 21.91 -27.70 -24.11
C ARG A 474 22.37 -26.25 -24.35
N ARG A 475 21.88 -25.28 -23.59
CA ARG A 475 22.36 -23.88 -23.68
C ARG A 475 23.04 -23.43 -22.40
#